data_AF-A0A453GY34-F1
#
_entry.id   AF-A0A453GY34-F1
#
_cell.length_a   1.000
_cell.length_b   1.000
_cell.length_c   1.000
_cell.angle_alpha   90.00
_cell.angle_beta   90.00
_cell.angle_gamma   90.00
#
_symmetry.space_group_name_H-M   'P 1'
#
loop_
_entity.id
_entity.type
_entity.pdbx_description
1 polymer ?
#
loop_
_entity_poly.entity_id
_entity_poly.type
_entity_poly.pdbx_seq_one_letter_code
_entity_poly.pdbx_strand_id
1 'polypeptide(L)'
;LSRPEIPILSGFYLTVPARKTVALVGRNGEVLLDGENIKNLKLEWLRSQIGLVTQEPALLSLSIRENIAYGRSATTDQIEEAAKTAHAHTFISSLEKGYETQVLLILRLRKLFRKH
;
A
#
# COMPACT_ATOMS: atom_id res chain seq x y z
N LEU A 1 -14.87 -8.59 -14.48
CA LEU A 1 -16.09 -9.44 -14.43
C LEU A 1 -17.09 -8.83 -13.44
N SER A 2 -17.92 -7.89 -13.88
CA SER A 2 -19.11 -7.46 -13.11
C SER A 2 -20.25 -8.47 -13.36
N ARG A 3 -21.06 -8.76 -12.34
CA ARG A 3 -22.29 -9.54 -12.45
C ARG A 3 -23.47 -8.57 -12.23
N PRO A 4 -24.02 -7.96 -13.28
CA PRO A 4 -24.99 -6.87 -13.16
C PRO A 4 -26.39 -7.29 -12.69
N GLU A 5 -26.72 -8.59 -12.79
CA GLU A 5 -28.08 -9.12 -12.61
C GLU A 5 -28.55 -9.24 -11.15
N ILE A 6 -27.65 -9.23 -10.15
CA ILE A 6 -28.00 -9.43 -8.73
C ILE A 6 -27.29 -8.37 -7.88
N PRO A 7 -28.00 -7.36 -7.34
CA PRO A 7 -27.40 -6.38 -6.45
C PRO A 7 -27.00 -7.04 -5.11
N ILE A 8 -25.72 -6.95 -4.75
CA ILE A 8 -25.16 -7.51 -3.49
C ILE A 8 -25.33 -6.55 -2.31
N LEU A 9 -25.36 -5.24 -2.57
CA LEU A 9 -25.61 -4.18 -1.59
C LEU A 9 -26.64 -3.23 -2.19
N SER A 10 -27.76 -3.00 -1.50
CA SER A 10 -28.80 -2.04 -1.89
C SER A 10 -29.10 -1.14 -0.69
N GLY A 11 -29.12 0.18 -0.91
CA GLY A 11 -29.34 1.16 0.17
C GLY A 11 -28.22 1.28 1.21
N PHE A 12 -27.01 0.77 0.92
CA PHE A 12 -25.88 0.83 1.85
C PHE A 12 -25.26 2.24 1.84
N TYR A 13 -25.31 2.91 2.99
CA TYR A 13 -24.63 4.18 3.24
C TYR A 13 -23.63 4.01 4.39
N LEU A 14 -22.42 4.53 4.21
CA LEU A 14 -21.40 4.53 5.24
C LEU A 14 -20.62 5.85 5.22
N THR A 15 -20.49 6.46 6.40
CA THR A 15 -19.55 7.54 6.65
C THR A 15 -18.33 6.97 7.37
N VAL A 16 -17.12 7.23 6.84
CA VAL A 16 -15.86 6.94 7.53
C VAL A 16 -15.34 8.24 8.13
N PRO A 17 -15.42 8.44 9.46
CA PRO A 17 -14.86 9.63 10.09
C PRO A 17 -13.35 9.68 9.91
N ALA A 18 -12.79 10.89 9.84
CA ALA A 18 -11.34 11.07 9.79
C ALA A 18 -10.64 10.28 10.92
N ARG A 19 -9.52 9.63 10.57
CA ARG A 19 -8.70 8.81 11.49
C ARG A 19 -9.38 7.52 12.00
N LYS A 20 -10.44 7.04 11.36
CA LYS A 20 -11.06 5.73 11.65
C LYS A 20 -10.71 4.69 10.60
N THR A 21 -10.43 3.46 11.05
CA THR A 21 -10.26 2.29 10.17
C THR A 21 -11.63 1.70 9.86
N VAL A 22 -11.97 1.57 8.57
CA VAL A 22 -13.20 0.91 8.12
C VAL A 22 -12.91 -0.01 6.93
N ALA A 23 -13.47 -1.21 6.94
CA ALA A 23 -13.33 -2.19 5.86
C ALA A 23 -14.58 -2.19 4.97
N LEU A 24 -14.39 -2.18 3.65
CA LEU A 24 -15.46 -2.16 2.65
C LEU A 24 -15.16 -3.12 1.49
N VAL A 25 -16.18 -3.82 0.98
CA VAL A 25 -16.08 -4.71 -0.19
C VAL A 25 -17.30 -4.49 -1.08
N GLY A 26 -17.11 -4.19 -2.38
CA GLY A 26 -18.21 -3.96 -3.34
C GLY A 26 -17.76 -3.57 -4.75
N ARG A 27 -18.68 -3.54 -5.73
CA ARG A 27 -18.36 -3.31 -7.16
C ARG A 27 -19.06 -2.11 -7.82
N ASN A 28 -20.05 -1.46 -7.21
CA ASN A 28 -20.77 -0.32 -7.78
C ASN A 28 -21.20 0.68 -6.69
N GLY A 29 -21.06 1.99 -6.97
CA GLY A 29 -21.40 3.09 -6.05
C GLY A 29 -20.68 4.39 -6.44
N GLU A 30 -20.96 5.46 -5.71
CA GLU A 30 -20.20 6.72 -5.79
C GLU A 30 -19.33 6.87 -4.53
N VAL A 31 -18.14 7.42 -4.71
CA VAL A 31 -17.19 7.63 -3.61
C VAL A 31 -17.02 9.13 -3.46
N LEU A 32 -17.27 9.62 -2.24
CA LEU A 32 -17.12 11.02 -1.89
C LEU A 32 -15.96 11.18 -0.91
N LEU A 33 -15.18 12.24 -1.09
CA LEU A 33 -14.20 12.71 -0.13
C LEU A 33 -14.65 14.09 0.36
N ASP A 34 -14.95 14.21 1.65
CA ASP A 34 -15.47 15.43 2.27
C ASP A 34 -16.71 16.02 1.56
N GLY A 35 -17.55 15.15 1.00
CA GLY A 35 -18.77 15.54 0.27
C GLY A 35 -18.57 15.83 -1.22
N GLU A 36 -17.33 15.85 -1.71
CA GLU A 36 -17.01 16.02 -3.13
C GLU A 36 -16.86 14.66 -3.82
N ASN A 37 -17.45 14.47 -5.00
CA ASN A 37 -17.27 13.23 -5.75
C ASN A 37 -15.80 13.12 -6.20
N ILE A 38 -15.14 11.99 -5.94
CA ILE A 38 -13.72 11.82 -6.27
C ILE A 38 -13.41 11.99 -7.77
N LYS A 39 -14.42 11.85 -8.65
CA LYS A 39 -14.31 12.09 -10.09
C LYS A 39 -14.05 13.55 -10.45
N ASN A 40 -14.37 14.48 -9.55
CA ASN A 40 -14.19 15.93 -9.73
C ASN A 40 -12.84 16.41 -9.18
N LEU A 41 -12.10 15.56 -8.47
CA LEU A 41 -10.79 15.89 -7.90
C LEU A 41 -9.67 15.65 -8.90
N LYS A 42 -8.57 16.41 -8.78
CA LYS A 42 -7.36 16.14 -9.55
C LYS A 42 -6.81 14.78 -9.17
N LEU A 43 -6.71 13.89 -10.17
CA LEU A 43 -6.31 12.49 -9.97
C LEU A 43 -4.95 12.33 -9.28
N GLU A 44 -3.97 13.17 -9.64
CA GLU A 44 -2.63 13.15 -9.04
C GLU A 44 -2.67 13.51 -7.55
N TRP A 45 -3.43 14.54 -7.19
CA TRP A 45 -3.61 14.94 -5.80
C TRP A 45 -4.29 13.84 -5.02
N LEU A 46 -5.41 13.31 -5.51
CA LEU A 46 -6.14 12.23 -4.84
C LEU A 46 -5.24 11.02 -4.57
N ARG A 47 -4.46 10.58 -5.57
CA ARG A 47 -3.53 9.44 -5.42
C ARG A 47 -2.41 9.72 -4.42
N SER A 48 -1.93 10.96 -4.32
CA SER A 48 -0.90 11.34 -3.33
C SER A 48 -1.38 11.24 -1.87
N GLN A 49 -2.70 11.26 -1.64
CA GLN A 49 -3.29 11.13 -0.31
C GLN A 49 -3.55 9.66 0.08
N ILE A 50 -3.31 8.70 -0.81
CA ILE A 50 -3.68 7.30 -0.64
C ILE A 50 -2.42 6.42 -0.63
N GLY A 51 -2.25 5.66 0.45
CA GLY A 51 -1.31 4.53 0.49
C GLY A 51 -2.01 3.21 0.14
N LEU A 52 -1.46 2.44 -0.79
CA LEU A 52 -1.98 1.12 -1.18
C LEU A 52 -1.07 0.00 -0.68
N VAL A 53 -1.63 -0.98 0.04
CA VAL A 53 -0.94 -2.21 0.44
C VAL A 53 -1.66 -3.40 -0.20
N THR A 54 -0.99 -4.13 -1.07
CA THR A 54 -1.53 -5.33 -1.74
C THR A 54 -1.20 -6.60 -0.95
N GLN A 55 -2.02 -7.66 -1.08
CA GLN A 55 -1.72 -8.97 -0.47
C GLN A 55 -0.41 -9.57 -1.00
N GLU A 56 -0.16 -9.41 -2.30
CA GLU A 56 1.11 -9.73 -2.95
C GLU A 56 1.80 -8.43 -3.38
N PRO A 57 2.69 -7.86 -2.56
CA PRO A 57 3.39 -6.66 -2.97
C PRO A 57 4.40 -6.97 -4.08
N ALA A 58 4.30 -6.23 -5.17
CA ALA A 58 5.33 -6.21 -6.20
C ALA A 58 6.52 -5.42 -5.66
N LEU A 59 7.69 -6.04 -5.63
CA LEU A 59 8.95 -5.33 -5.40
C LEU A 59 9.64 -5.15 -6.74
N LEU A 60 10.23 -3.98 -6.92
CA LEU A 60 11.02 -3.67 -8.10
C LEU A 60 12.41 -4.28 -7.95
N SER A 61 13.05 -4.54 -9.09
CA SER A 61 14.44 -4.99 -9.18
C SER A 61 15.41 -3.85 -8.83
N LEU A 62 15.30 -3.33 -7.60
CA LEU A 62 16.02 -2.19 -7.04
C LEU A 62 16.50 -2.54 -5.62
N SER A 63 17.31 -1.68 -5.00
CA SER A 63 17.65 -1.81 -3.57
C SER A 63 16.42 -1.71 -2.68
N ILE A 64 16.54 -2.18 -1.42
CA ILE A 64 15.50 -2.00 -0.40
C ILE A 64 15.23 -0.51 -0.19
N ARG A 65 16.27 0.33 -0.16
CA ARG A 65 16.16 1.80 -0.08
C ARG A 65 15.25 2.35 -1.19
N GLU A 66 15.56 1.99 -2.42
CA GLU A 66 14.83 2.47 -3.61
C GLU A 66 13.41 1.93 -3.65
N ASN A 67 13.16 0.71 -3.17
CA ASN A 67 11.81 0.17 -3.04
C ASN A 67 10.99 0.93 -1.97
N ILE A 68 11.58 1.34 -0.84
CA ILE A 68 10.88 2.12 0.20
C ILE A 68 10.61 3.56 -0.28
N ALA A 69 11.57 4.16 -0.97
CA ALA A 69 11.41 5.48 -1.59
C ALA A 69 10.55 5.45 -2.87
N TYR A 70 10.08 4.28 -3.29
CA TYR A 70 9.28 4.16 -4.48
C TYR A 70 7.92 4.88 -4.31
N GLY A 71 7.63 5.83 -5.19
CA GLY A 71 6.42 6.64 -5.15
C GLY A 71 6.56 8.01 -4.48
N ARG A 72 7.70 8.31 -3.82
CA ARG A 72 8.00 9.63 -3.25
C ARG A 72 9.50 9.80 -3.01
N SER A 73 10.06 10.96 -3.39
CA SER A 73 11.40 11.37 -2.94
C SER A 73 11.45 11.44 -1.40
N ALA A 74 12.34 10.66 -0.80
CA ALA A 74 12.50 10.55 0.64
C ALA A 74 13.99 10.62 1.02
N THR A 75 14.28 11.23 2.16
CA THR A 75 15.64 11.23 2.72
C THR A 75 15.96 9.86 3.35
N THR A 76 17.23 9.59 3.61
CA THR A 76 17.65 8.37 4.34
C THR A 76 16.90 8.21 5.67
N ASP A 77 16.77 9.30 6.44
CA ASP A 77 16.09 9.26 7.73
C ASP A 77 14.60 8.90 7.59
N GLN A 78 13.92 9.44 6.56
CA GLN A 78 12.52 9.10 6.29
C GLN A 78 12.34 7.64 5.86
N ILE A 79 13.30 7.10 5.10
CA ILE A 79 13.32 5.69 4.70
C ILE A 79 13.50 4.78 5.92
N GLU A 80 14.40 5.15 6.83
CA GLU A 80 14.61 4.41 8.07
C GLU A 80 13.40 4.47 9.00
N GLU A 81 12.79 5.65 9.18
CA GLU A 81 11.57 5.80 9.98
C GLU A 81 10.41 4.98 9.40
N ALA A 82 10.22 4.98 8.08
CA ALA A 82 9.21 4.17 7.42
C ALA A 82 9.45 2.67 7.69
N ALA A 83 10.69 2.21 7.59
CA ALA A 83 11.06 0.83 7.90
C ALA A 83 10.91 0.47 9.38
N LYS A 84 11.17 1.41 10.31
CA LYS A 84 10.95 1.21 11.76
C LYS A 84 9.47 1.09 12.07
N THR A 85 8.65 1.96 11.48
CA THR A 85 7.18 1.95 11.60
C THR A 85 6.58 0.66 11.04
N ALA A 86 7.18 0.11 9.97
CA ALA A 86 6.82 -1.18 9.39
C ALA A 86 7.45 -2.40 10.09
N HIS A 87 8.19 -2.21 11.20
CA HIS A 87 8.94 -3.25 11.89
C HIS A 87 9.95 -4.03 11.02
N ALA A 88 10.38 -3.44 9.90
CA ALA A 88 11.33 -4.03 8.96
C ALA A 88 12.79 -3.62 9.23
N HIS A 89 13.01 -2.51 9.96
CA HIS A 89 14.35 -1.94 10.16
C HIS A 89 15.36 -2.96 10.71
N THR A 90 15.03 -3.66 11.80
CA THR A 90 15.94 -4.66 12.41
C THR A 90 16.31 -5.76 11.43
N PHE A 91 15.34 -6.24 10.63
CA PHE A 91 15.59 -7.23 9.59
C PHE A 91 16.52 -6.68 8.52
N ILE A 92 16.23 -5.49 7.98
CA ILE A 92 17.02 -4.86 6.92
C ILE A 92 18.46 -4.62 7.40
N SER A 93 18.63 -4.05 8.60
CA SER A 93 19.95 -3.77 9.20
C SER A 93 20.76 -5.03 9.52
N SER A 94 20.12 -6.21 9.62
CA SER A 94 20.81 -7.49 9.80
C SER A 94 21.39 -8.06 8.50
N LEU A 95 21.00 -7.53 7.34
CA LEU A 95 21.53 -7.95 6.05
C LEU A 95 22.93 -7.38 5.85
N GLU A 96 23.81 -8.14 5.20
CA GLU A 96 25.20 -7.74 4.93
C GLU A 96 25.30 -6.36 4.24
N LYS A 97 24.38 -6.07 3.31
CA LYS A 97 24.31 -4.80 2.58
C LYS A 97 23.25 -3.83 3.13
N GLY A 98 22.57 -4.18 4.21
CA GLY A 98 21.52 -3.34 4.79
C GLY A 98 20.46 -2.91 3.77
N TYR A 99 20.20 -1.61 3.73
CA TYR A 99 19.29 -0.96 2.78
C TYR A 99 19.75 -1.00 1.32
N GLU A 100 21.04 -1.22 1.06
CA GLU A 100 21.59 -1.38 -0.29
C GLU A 100 21.44 -2.81 -0.83
N THR A 101 20.81 -3.70 -0.05
CA THR A 101 20.50 -5.05 -0.52
C THR A 101 19.56 -4.96 -1.72
N GLN A 102 19.98 -5.58 -2.82
CA GLN A 102 19.18 -5.64 -4.05
C GLN A 102 18.02 -6.61 -3.88
N VAL A 103 16.82 -6.13 -4.16
CA VAL A 103 15.61 -6.95 -4.21
C VAL A 103 15.46 -7.46 -5.64
N LEU A 104 15.47 -8.77 -5.83
CA LEU A 104 15.09 -9.38 -7.11
C LEU A 104 13.72 -10.05 -6.96
N LEU A 105 13.00 -10.19 -8.08
CA LEU A 105 11.63 -10.71 -8.24
C LEU A 105 11.32 -12.01 -7.45
N ILE A 106 12.34 -12.72 -6.96
CA ILE A 106 12.26 -14.04 -6.34
C ILE A 106 12.52 -14.07 -4.82
N LEU A 107 12.77 -12.94 -4.14
CA LEU A 107 12.87 -12.95 -2.67
C LEU A 107 11.54 -13.26 -1.98
N ARG A 108 10.42 -13.30 -2.71
CA ARG A 108 9.08 -13.44 -2.12
C ARG A 108 8.47 -14.84 -2.01
N LEU A 109 9.13 -15.92 -2.46
CA LEU A 109 8.50 -17.25 -2.39
C LEU A 109 9.29 -18.37 -1.71
N ARG A 110 10.53 -18.17 -1.23
CA ARG A 110 11.32 -19.31 -0.68
C ARG A 110 11.98 -19.16 0.68
N LYS A 111 12.22 -17.95 1.23
CA LYS A 111 12.86 -17.84 2.56
C LYS A 111 11.90 -17.83 3.75
N LEU A 112 10.60 -17.53 3.57
CA LEU A 112 9.64 -17.51 4.69
C LEU A 112 8.81 -18.80 4.87
N PHE A 113 8.78 -19.72 3.89
CA PHE A 113 8.15 -21.05 4.04
C PHE A 113 9.12 -22.15 4.46
N ARG A 114 10.40 -21.83 4.75
CA ARG A 114 11.39 -22.78 5.29
C ARG A 114 12.32 -22.12 6.30
N LYS A 115 11.80 -21.74 7.47
CA LYS A 115 12.44 -22.03 8.77
C LYS A 115 11.48 -21.65 9.90
N HIS A 116 10.79 -22.70 10.36
CA HIS A 116 9.81 -22.79 11.45
C HIS A 116 8.43 -22.21 11.15
#